data_AF-A0AAT9HJC3-F1
#
_entry.id   AF-A0AAT9HJC3-F1
#
_cell.length_a   1.000
_cell.length_b   1.000
_cell.length_c   1.000
_cell.angle_alpha   90.00
_cell.angle_beta   90.00
_cell.angle_gamma   90.00
#
_symmetry.space_group_name_H-M   'P 1'
#
loop_
_entity.id
_entity.type
_entity.pdbx_description
1 polymer ?
#
loop_
_entity_poly.entity_id
_entity_poly.type
_entity_poly.pdbx_seq_one_letter_code
_entity_poly.pdbx_strand_id
1 'polypeptide(L)'
;MTSSDETRVDPLWRSWEGAHGGWVAGAALAAVRDRFAGGDRPVRTLTTHFLAPVGVGPLRFSGTAPVTGRRTATCLFTGHQGGEPVVMGSALFGPARSGPAHEGLPSPDVPGPDDCPALELPAELALSHGSCTSARPPPTAPLRRSPRRTRRLGAAA
;
A
#
# COMPACT_ATOMS: atom_id res chain seq x y z
N MET A 1 -7.73 24.39 13.99
CA MET A 1 -7.30 24.91 12.67
C MET A 1 -7.12 23.72 11.73
N THR A 2 -8.10 23.44 10.87
CA THR A 2 -8.11 22.29 9.96
C THR A 2 -7.45 22.69 8.64
N SER A 3 -6.11 22.67 8.58
CA SER A 3 -5.45 22.70 7.26
C SER A 3 -5.91 21.48 6.47
N SER A 4 -6.49 21.66 5.30
CA SER A 4 -6.86 20.53 4.44
C SER A 4 -5.70 20.34 3.47
N ASP A 5 -4.90 19.30 3.67
CA ASP A 5 -3.80 19.00 2.76
C ASP A 5 -4.41 18.50 1.44
N GLU A 6 -4.15 19.24 0.38
CA GLU A 6 -4.61 18.94 -0.98
C GLU A 6 -3.44 18.35 -1.78
N THR A 7 -3.61 17.11 -2.23
CA THR A 7 -2.69 16.47 -3.15
C THR A 7 -3.34 16.43 -4.53
N ARG A 8 -2.60 16.81 -5.57
CA ARG A 8 -3.08 16.71 -6.95
C ARG A 8 -2.71 15.37 -7.55
N VAL A 9 -3.72 14.64 -8.04
CA VAL A 9 -3.54 13.39 -8.79
C VAL A 9 -3.09 13.74 -10.20
N ASP A 10 -1.85 13.36 -10.53
CA ASP A 10 -1.28 13.49 -11.87
C ASP A 10 -1.89 12.45 -12.83
N PRO A 11 -2.26 12.81 -14.07
CA PRO A 11 -2.69 11.87 -15.11
C PRO A 11 -1.75 10.69 -15.33
N LEU A 12 -0.44 10.85 -15.11
CA LEU A 12 0.53 9.76 -15.22
C LEU A 12 0.28 8.64 -14.21
N TRP A 13 -0.40 8.91 -13.09
CA TRP A 13 -0.77 7.87 -12.13
C TRP A 13 -2.10 7.17 -12.46
N ARG A 14 -2.70 7.46 -13.62
CA ARG A 14 -3.94 6.81 -14.04
C ARG A 14 -3.72 5.31 -14.28
N SER A 15 -4.65 4.54 -13.73
CA SER A 15 -4.86 3.11 -13.92
C SER A 15 -6.19 2.90 -14.68
N TRP A 16 -6.86 1.76 -14.52
CA TRP A 16 -8.04 1.40 -15.30
C TRP A 16 -9.19 2.43 -15.16
N GLU A 17 -9.89 2.42 -14.03
CA GLU A 17 -11.05 3.31 -13.78
C GLU A 17 -10.68 4.59 -13.01
N GLY A 18 -9.46 4.66 -12.46
CA GLY A 18 -9.00 5.78 -11.64
C GLY A 18 -7.50 5.73 -11.41
N ALA A 19 -7.00 6.53 -10.47
CA ALA A 19 -5.60 6.57 -10.09
C ALA A 19 -5.14 5.24 -9.49
N HIS A 20 -3.86 4.92 -9.67
CA HIS A 20 -3.23 3.74 -9.11
C HIS A 20 -3.38 3.70 -7.58
N GLY A 21 -4.00 2.65 -7.06
CA GLY A 21 -4.36 2.56 -5.64
C GLY A 21 -3.16 2.65 -4.70
N GLY A 22 -2.02 2.09 -5.08
CA GLY A 22 -0.78 2.22 -4.31
C GLY A 22 -0.26 3.67 -4.21
N TRP A 23 -0.47 4.46 -5.26
CA TRP A 23 -0.12 5.88 -5.23
C TRP A 23 -1.07 6.65 -4.33
N VAL A 24 -2.38 6.39 -4.42
CA VAL A 24 -3.40 7.01 -3.55
C VAL A 24 -3.15 6.68 -2.07
N ALA A 25 -2.84 5.42 -1.75
CA ALA A 25 -2.49 4.99 -0.40
C ALA A 25 -1.20 5.68 0.11
N GLY A 26 -0.19 5.82 -0.75
CA GLY A 26 1.03 6.56 -0.44
C GLY A 26 0.79 8.05 -0.19
N ALA A 27 -0.05 8.69 -1.00
CA ALA A 27 -0.46 10.08 -0.84
C ALA A 27 -1.23 10.29 0.47
N ALA A 28 -2.15 9.38 0.81
CA ALA A 28 -2.85 9.39 2.08
C ALA A 28 -1.88 9.28 3.25
N LEU A 29 -0.94 8.32 3.19
CA LEU A 29 0.08 8.12 4.21
C LEU A 29 0.95 9.36 4.41
N ALA A 30 1.40 10.00 3.33
CA ALA A 30 2.19 11.22 3.39
C ALA A 30 1.42 12.34 4.11
N ALA A 31 0.17 12.60 3.70
CA ALA A 31 -0.68 13.60 4.31
C ALA A 31 -0.92 13.35 5.82
N VAL A 32 -1.19 12.11 6.21
CA VAL A 32 -1.47 11.79 7.63
C VAL A 32 -0.20 11.74 8.49
N ARG A 33 0.95 11.36 7.93
CA ARG A 33 2.21 11.28 8.66
C ARG A 33 2.65 12.67 9.11
N ASP A 34 2.63 13.63 8.21
CA ASP A 34 3.08 14.99 8.50
C ASP A 34 2.16 15.64 9.54
N ARG A 35 0.85 15.37 9.44
CA ARG A 35 -0.17 15.93 10.33
C ARG A 35 -0.24 15.29 11.72
N PHE A 36 -0.15 13.96 11.83
CA PHE A 36 -0.47 13.24 13.07
C PHE A 36 0.72 12.53 13.71
N ALA A 37 1.79 12.31 12.96
CA ALA A 37 2.98 11.61 13.46
C ALA A 37 4.17 12.52 13.74
N GLY A 38 4.07 13.81 13.40
CA GLY A 38 5.18 14.78 13.53
C GLY A 38 6.32 14.49 12.57
N GLY A 39 6.02 13.91 11.39
CA GLY A 39 6.98 13.67 10.30
C GLY A 39 7.89 12.44 10.47
N ASP A 40 8.46 12.23 11.65
CA ASP A 40 9.63 11.34 11.80
C ASP A 40 9.33 9.93 12.33
N ARG A 41 8.08 9.65 12.73
CA ARG A 41 7.74 8.32 13.25
C ARG A 41 7.59 7.32 12.11
N PRO A 42 8.27 6.15 12.16
CA PRO A 42 8.14 5.15 11.12
C PRO A 42 6.71 4.58 11.08
N VAL A 43 6.23 4.31 9.87
CA VAL A 43 4.94 3.62 9.66
C VAL A 43 5.09 2.14 9.97
N ARG A 44 4.10 1.56 10.64
CA ARG A 44 4.05 0.14 11.01
C ARG A 44 2.96 -0.61 10.27
N THR A 45 1.85 0.07 10.00
CA THR A 45 0.73 -0.49 9.26
C THR A 45 0.00 0.63 8.55
N LEU A 46 -0.45 0.36 7.33
CA LEU A 46 -1.37 1.18 6.57
C LEU A 46 -2.47 0.25 6.05
N THR A 47 -3.71 0.57 6.36
CA THR A 47 -4.89 -0.11 5.81
C THR A 47 -5.69 0.92 5.05
N THR A 48 -6.00 0.63 3.79
CA THR A 48 -6.71 1.54 2.89
C THR A 48 -7.88 0.80 2.25
N HIS A 49 -9.06 1.43 2.25
CA HIS A 49 -10.29 0.97 1.64
C HIS A 49 -10.67 1.97 0.55
N PHE A 50 -10.76 1.49 -0.70
CA PHE A 50 -11.16 2.29 -1.85
C PHE A 50 -12.67 2.18 -2.02
N LEU A 51 -13.36 3.30 -1.89
CA LEU A 51 -14.83 3.38 -1.90
C LEU A 51 -15.37 3.66 -3.31
N ALA A 52 -14.61 4.42 -4.10
CA ALA A 52 -14.90 4.75 -5.48
C ALA A 52 -13.58 5.01 -6.25
N PRO A 53 -13.58 4.96 -7.59
CA PRO A 53 -12.43 5.35 -8.39
C PRO A 53 -11.99 6.81 -8.12
N VAL A 54 -10.70 7.02 -7.91
CA VAL A 54 -10.11 8.36 -7.72
C VAL A 54 -9.73 8.93 -9.09
N GLY A 55 -10.31 10.07 -9.47
CA GLY A 55 -10.02 10.73 -10.74
C GLY A 55 -8.77 11.60 -10.71
N VAL A 56 -8.40 12.15 -11.86
CA VAL A 56 -7.39 13.23 -11.96
C VAL A 56 -7.88 14.49 -11.23
N GLY A 57 -6.96 15.22 -10.59
CA GLY A 57 -7.27 16.50 -9.95
C GLY A 57 -7.10 16.49 -8.42
N PRO A 58 -7.74 17.43 -7.70
CA PRO A 58 -7.58 17.58 -6.26
C PRO A 58 -8.13 16.40 -5.45
N LEU A 59 -7.30 15.87 -4.56
CA LEU A 59 -7.66 14.87 -3.55
C LEU A 59 -7.30 15.42 -2.17
N ARG A 60 -8.30 15.54 -1.30
CA ARG A 60 -8.13 16.14 0.03
C ARG A 60 -8.22 15.07 1.10
N PHE A 61 -7.28 15.05 2.02
CA PHE A 61 -7.31 14.14 3.16
C PHE A 61 -7.75 14.85 4.44
N SER A 62 -8.62 14.20 5.19
CA SER A 62 -8.97 14.56 6.54
C SER A 62 -8.78 13.34 7.45
N GLY A 63 -8.67 13.57 8.75
CA GLY A 63 -8.48 12.48 9.68
C GLY A 63 -8.50 12.91 11.13
N THR A 64 -8.46 11.91 12.00
CA THR A 64 -8.36 12.07 13.45
C THR A 64 -7.26 11.14 13.97
N ALA A 65 -6.67 11.50 15.11
CA ALA A 65 -5.71 10.64 15.81
C ALA A 65 -6.35 10.16 17.13
N PRO A 66 -7.25 9.17 17.08
CA PRO A 66 -8.01 8.73 18.27
C PRO A 66 -7.11 8.17 19.38
N VAL A 67 -5.91 7.69 19.02
CA VAL A 67 -4.92 7.17 19.98
C VAL A 67 -3.56 7.79 19.69
N THR A 68 -3.12 8.68 20.58
CA THR A 68 -1.77 9.23 20.55
C THR A 68 -1.12 8.99 21.90
N GLY A 69 -0.20 8.03 21.95
CA GLY A 69 0.60 7.72 23.13
C GLY A 69 2.05 8.18 22.96
N ARG A 70 2.83 8.01 24.05
CA ARG A 70 4.28 8.30 24.05
C ARG A 70 5.04 7.53 22.97
N ARG A 71 4.57 6.34 22.60
CA ARG A 71 5.29 5.41 21.72
C ARG A 71 4.59 5.12 20.39
N THR A 72 3.28 5.27 20.32
CA THR A 72 2.51 4.95 19.11
C THR A 72 1.48 6.03 18.83
N ALA A 73 1.20 6.27 17.56
CA ALA A 73 0.09 7.11 17.13
C ALA A 73 -0.71 6.35 16.07
N THR A 74 -2.02 6.28 16.25
CA THR A 74 -2.95 5.74 15.26
C THR A 74 -3.74 6.90 14.67
N CYS A 75 -3.79 6.97 13.35
CA CYS A 75 -4.62 7.91 12.61
C CYS A 75 -5.70 7.13 11.85
N LEU A 76 -6.93 7.66 11.87
CA LEU A 76 -7.98 7.31 10.92
C LEU A 76 -8.09 8.44 9.89
N PHE A 77 -8.23 8.10 8.62
CA PHE A 77 -8.29 9.09 7.56
C PHE A 77 -9.39 8.80 6.55
N THR A 78 -9.84 9.86 5.88
CA THR A 78 -10.76 9.82 4.75
C THR A 78 -10.25 10.78 3.68
N GLY A 79 -10.15 10.30 2.44
CA GLY A 79 -9.84 11.10 1.27
C GLY A 79 -11.10 11.44 0.50
N HIS A 80 -11.21 12.69 0.06
CA HIS A 80 -12.37 13.23 -0.63
C HIS A 80 -12.00 13.84 -1.98
N GLN A 81 -12.85 13.60 -2.99
CA GLN A 81 -12.76 14.23 -4.30
C GLN A 81 -14.13 14.72 -4.72
N GLY A 82 -14.22 15.99 -5.14
CA GLY A 82 -15.52 16.62 -5.43
C GLY A 82 -16.45 16.71 -4.21
N GLY A 83 -15.90 16.63 -2.99
CA GLY A 83 -16.67 16.60 -1.75
C GLY A 83 -17.10 15.21 -1.28
N GLU A 84 -17.00 14.19 -2.14
CA GLU A 84 -17.41 12.82 -1.82
C GLU A 84 -16.24 11.98 -1.28
N PRO A 85 -16.46 11.10 -0.30
CA PRO A 85 -15.43 10.20 0.21
C PRO A 85 -15.12 9.10 -0.82
N VAL A 86 -13.87 9.03 -1.26
CA VAL A 86 -13.41 8.07 -2.28
C VAL A 86 -12.46 7.02 -1.71
N VAL A 87 -11.84 7.31 -0.57
CA VAL A 87 -10.92 6.41 0.13
C VAL A 87 -11.00 6.64 1.64
N MET A 88 -10.85 5.59 2.44
CA MET A 88 -10.71 5.72 3.88
C MET A 88 -9.77 4.67 4.45
N GLY A 89 -9.24 4.87 5.65
CA GLY A 89 -8.29 3.93 6.20
C GLY A 89 -7.74 4.30 7.55
N SER A 90 -6.70 3.56 7.93
CA SER A 90 -5.93 3.83 9.15
C SER A 90 -4.44 3.65 8.94
N ALA A 91 -3.66 4.41 9.71
CA ALA A 91 -2.21 4.30 9.77
C ALA A 91 -1.75 4.20 11.22
N LEU A 92 -0.82 3.28 11.49
CA LEU A 92 -0.15 3.12 12.77
C LEU A 92 1.31 3.56 12.64
N PHE A 93 1.72 4.46 13.50
CA PHE A 93 3.09 4.97 13.60
C PHE A 93 3.73 4.59 14.93
N GLY A 94 5.04 4.33 14.91
CA GLY A 94 5.81 4.10 16.12
C GLY A 94 7.09 3.31 15.87
N PRO A 95 8.10 3.44 16.75
CA PRO A 95 9.40 2.84 16.53
C PRO A 95 9.34 1.31 16.44
N ALA A 96 10.26 0.72 15.68
CA ALA A 96 10.55 -0.70 15.77
C ALA A 96 10.95 -1.06 17.21
N ARG A 97 10.60 -2.28 17.65
CA ARG A 97 11.02 -2.80 18.95
C ARG A 97 11.77 -4.09 18.71
N SER A 98 12.85 -4.28 19.44
CA SER A 98 13.45 -5.59 19.58
C SER A 98 12.41 -6.55 20.16
N GLY A 99 12.33 -7.74 19.56
CA GLY A 99 11.47 -8.82 19.97
C GLY A 99 12.14 -10.14 19.62
N PRO A 100 11.47 -11.28 19.86
CA PRO A 100 11.97 -12.58 19.42
C PRO A 100 12.34 -12.51 17.93
N ALA A 101 13.49 -13.07 17.58
CA ALA A 101 13.88 -13.18 16.18
C ALA A 101 12.80 -13.99 15.45
N HIS A 102 12.21 -13.41 14.43
CA HIS A 102 11.35 -14.16 13.53
C HIS A 102 12.26 -14.86 12.52
N GLU A 103 12.40 -16.19 12.65
CA GLU A 103 12.88 -17.01 11.56
C GLU A 103 11.78 -17.07 10.49
N GLY A 104 11.77 -16.03 9.65
CA GLY A 104 10.89 -15.97 8.49
C GLY A 104 11.25 -17.06 7.47
N LEU A 105 10.44 -17.17 6.43
CA LEU A 105 10.83 -17.95 5.27
C LEU A 105 12.07 -17.30 4.63
N PRO A 106 13.06 -18.10 4.19
CA PRO A 106 14.18 -17.55 3.43
C PRO A 106 13.64 -16.82 2.20
N SER A 107 14.33 -15.76 1.81
CA SER A 107 14.03 -15.09 0.54
C SER A 107 14.11 -16.13 -0.59
N PRO A 108 13.17 -16.12 -1.55
CA PRO A 108 13.23 -17.06 -2.67
C PRO A 108 14.53 -16.85 -3.44
N ASP A 109 15.11 -17.96 -3.88
CA ASP A 109 16.31 -17.95 -4.73
C ASP A 109 15.91 -17.48 -6.14
N VAL A 110 16.13 -16.21 -6.41
CA VAL A 110 15.81 -15.54 -7.68
C VAL A 110 17.03 -14.77 -8.19
N PRO A 111 17.21 -14.63 -9.52
CA PRO A 111 18.32 -13.88 -10.09
C PRO A 111 18.34 -12.43 -9.60
N GLY A 112 19.52 -11.80 -9.70
CA GLY A 112 19.66 -10.37 -9.44
C GLY A 112 18.78 -9.53 -10.38
N PRO A 113 18.49 -8.26 -10.03
CA PRO A 113 17.64 -7.42 -10.85
C PRO A 113 18.18 -7.21 -12.26
N ASP A 114 19.51 -7.15 -12.45
CA ASP A 114 20.13 -6.98 -13.77
C ASP A 114 20.12 -8.26 -14.63
N ASP A 115 19.90 -9.41 -14.00
CA ASP A 115 19.75 -10.70 -14.69
C ASP A 115 18.29 -11.03 -15.02
N CYS A 116 17.34 -10.18 -14.60
CA CYS A 116 15.93 -10.32 -14.89
C CYS A 116 15.54 -9.44 -16.10
N PRO A 117 14.85 -9.99 -17.11
CA PRO A 117 14.43 -9.20 -18.26
C PRO A 117 13.45 -8.10 -17.83
N ALA A 118 13.53 -6.94 -18.50
CA ALA A 118 12.53 -5.89 -18.34
C ALA A 118 11.16 -6.40 -18.78
N LEU A 119 10.15 -6.15 -17.96
CA LEU A 119 8.77 -6.43 -18.35
C LEU A 119 8.25 -5.31 -19.24
N GLU A 120 8.24 -5.55 -20.54
CA GLU A 120 7.55 -4.71 -21.50
C GLU A 120 6.08 -5.13 -21.53
N LEU A 121 5.19 -4.22 -21.09
CA LEU A 121 3.75 -4.43 -21.18
C LEU A 121 3.28 -4.05 -22.60
N PRO A 122 2.44 -4.87 -23.25
CA PRO A 122 1.75 -4.46 -24.47
C PRO A 122 1.02 -3.13 -24.28
N ALA A 123 0.94 -2.29 -25.30
CA ALA A 123 0.40 -0.93 -25.21
C ALA A 123 -1.03 -0.88 -24.68
N GLU A 124 -1.82 -1.92 -24.96
CA GLU A 124 -3.19 -2.10 -24.47
C GLU A 124 -3.28 -2.41 -22.96
N LEU A 125 -2.20 -2.92 -22.37
CA LEU A 125 -2.06 -3.17 -20.92
C LEU A 125 -1.18 -2.11 -20.24
N ALA A 126 -0.50 -1.26 -21.03
CA ALA A 126 0.31 -0.15 -20.55
C ALA A 126 -0.61 0.98 -20.04
N LEU A 127 -1.07 0.82 -18.81
CA LEU A 127 -1.69 1.89 -18.04
C LEU A 127 -0.68 3.02 -17.85
N SER A 128 -1.15 4.26 -17.75
CA SER A 128 -0.26 5.43 -17.62
C SER A 128 0.71 5.30 -16.43
N HIS A 129 0.30 4.68 -15.33
CA HIS A 129 1.19 4.44 -14.19
C HIS A 129 2.32 3.45 -14.47
N GLY A 130 2.21 2.64 -15.52
CA GLY A 130 3.24 1.68 -15.93
C GLY A 130 4.55 2.38 -16.28
N SER A 131 4.52 3.59 -16.83
CA SER A 131 5.74 4.38 -17.10
C SER A 131 6.39 4.96 -15.84
N CYS A 132 5.69 4.95 -14.70
CA CYS A 132 6.24 5.39 -13.42
C CYS A 132 6.95 4.26 -12.65
N THR A 133 6.95 3.04 -13.17
CA THR A 133 7.48 1.85 -12.48
C THR A 133 8.27 0.94 -13.42
N SER A 134 9.45 0.47 -12.99
CA SER A 134 10.19 -0.61 -13.66
C SER A 134 9.92 -1.94 -12.96
N ALA A 135 9.41 -2.93 -13.68
CA ALA A 135 9.21 -4.29 -13.18
C ALA A 135 10.14 -5.28 -13.90
N ARG A 136 10.81 -6.14 -13.14
CA ARG A 136 11.70 -7.19 -13.67
C ARG A 136 11.32 -8.52 -13.01
N PRO A 137 10.33 -9.24 -13.55
CA PRO A 137 9.91 -10.51 -12.98
C PRO A 137 11.02 -11.55 -13.15
N PRO A 138 11.26 -12.41 -12.16
CA PRO A 138 12.20 -13.50 -12.33
C PRO A 138 11.67 -14.43 -13.45
N PRO A 139 12.56 -14.96 -14.31
CA PRO A 139 12.16 -15.96 -15.30
C PRO A 139 11.52 -17.13 -14.56
N THR A 140 10.29 -17.46 -14.93
CA THR A 140 9.36 -18.36 -14.21
C THR A 140 10.04 -19.47 -13.39
N ALA A 141 10.19 -19.24 -12.09
CA ALA A 141 10.29 -20.34 -11.13
C ALA A 141 8.85 -20.83 -10.90
N PRO A 142 8.56 -22.14 -11.04
CA PRO A 142 7.22 -22.64 -10.77
C PRO A 142 6.82 -22.27 -9.34
N LEU A 143 5.71 -21.55 -9.18
CA LEU A 143 5.10 -21.30 -7.88
C LEU A 143 4.99 -22.63 -7.15
N ARG A 144 5.84 -22.83 -6.15
CA ARG A 144 5.93 -24.07 -5.37
C ARG A 144 4.59 -24.24 -4.65
N ARG A 145 3.65 -24.96 -5.27
CA ARG A 145 2.37 -25.28 -4.64
C ARG A 145 2.67 -25.99 -3.33
N SER A 146 2.31 -25.38 -2.21
CA SER A 146 2.38 -26.03 -0.92
C SER A 146 1.57 -27.33 -0.98
N PRO A 147 2.09 -28.46 -0.46
CA PRO A 147 1.35 -29.71 -0.46
C PRO A 147 0.07 -29.50 0.34
N ARG A 148 -1.08 -29.71 -0.30
CA ARG A 148 -2.38 -29.75 0.37
C ARG A 148 -2.29 -30.80 1.49
N ARG A 149 -2.28 -30.36 2.75
CA ARG A 149 -2.48 -31.26 3.89
C ARG A 149 -3.87 -31.86 3.77
N THR A 150 -3.99 -33.05 3.21
CA THR A 150 -5.17 -33.89 3.35
C THR A 150 -5.22 -34.35 4.80
N ARG A 151 -6.05 -33.68 5.60
CA ARG A 151 -6.39 -34.11 6.95
C ARG A 151 -7.21 -35.40 6.81
N ARG A 152 -6.56 -36.57 6.91
CA ARG A 152 -7.28 -37.83 7.14
C ARG A 152 -7.95 -37.71 8.51
N LEU A 153 -9.27 -37.51 8.52
CA LEU A 153 -10.10 -37.81 9.68
C LEU A 153 -10.02 -39.31 9.90
N GLY A 154 -9.23 -39.73 10.90
CA GLY A 154 -9.31 -41.08 11.43
C GLY A 154 -10.64 -41.23 12.16
N ALA A 155 -11.44 -42.20 11.70
CA ALA A 155 -12.60 -42.67 12.44
C ALA A 155 -12.10 -43.33 13.74
N ALA A 156 -12.59 -42.86 14.88
CA ALA A 156 -12.46 -43.56 16.14
C ALA A 156 -13.37 -44.79 16.11
N ALA A 157 -12.82 -45.94 16.49
CA ALA A 157 -13.56 -47.13 16.87
C ALA A 157 -13.69 -47.16 18.41
#